data_AF-A0AAD7BIW2-F1
#
_entry.id   AF-A0AAD7BIW2-F1
#
_cell.length_a   1.000
_cell.length_b   1.000
_cell.length_c   1.000
_cell.angle_alpha   90.00
_cell.angle_beta   90.00
_cell.angle_gamma   90.00
#
_symmetry.space_group_name_H-M   'P 1'
#
loop_
_entity.id
_entity.type
_entity.pdbx_description
1 polymer ?
#
loop_
_entity_poly.entity_id
_entity_poly.type
_entity_poly.pdbx_seq_one_letter_code
_entity_poly.pdbx_strand_id
1 'polypeptide(L)'
;MVFISLSSLCKITFILIDMQCMHIIATPPNPPPDPKDCVIFVPDWRERFLRSLAWPSVVLRSISYTANVLEILFILAAEYPASNPSVLLLHWHFFTTITCISPASLRTRILSTLLTLPATLLRLWCYRTLGSQFTFSLSLQHAHKLVRHGPYAFVRHPSYSAMILSVGGAWLALSGSYAPTQCGVNVWTSVMGVWALIAGAVVVSLVLRLPREDEILAARFGREWAVWREEVPWSLVPGVF
;
A
#
# COMPACT_ATOMS: atom_id res chain seq x y z
N MET A 1 -5.61 14.68 36.65
CA MET A 1 -5.91 14.06 35.34
C MET A 1 -4.89 14.58 34.35
N VAL A 2 -3.99 13.73 33.86
CA VAL A 2 -3.10 14.09 32.76
C VAL A 2 -3.91 13.87 31.48
N PHE A 3 -4.20 14.94 30.74
CA PHE A 3 -4.89 14.85 29.47
C PHE A 3 -3.87 14.66 28.36
N ILE A 4 -4.14 13.74 27.44
CA ILE A 4 -3.35 13.54 26.22
C ILE A 4 -3.38 14.84 25.41
N SER A 5 -2.23 15.32 24.94
CA SER A 5 -2.18 16.51 24.09
C SER A 5 -3.01 16.32 22.80
N LEU A 6 -3.68 17.38 22.36
CA LEU A 6 -4.50 17.36 21.13
C LEU A 6 -3.67 16.92 19.91
N SER A 7 -2.41 17.37 19.83
CA SER A 7 -1.46 16.96 18.77
C SER A 7 -1.20 15.46 18.75
N SER A 8 -1.01 14.84 19.93
CA SER A 8 -0.80 13.40 20.05
C SER A 8 -2.06 12.62 19.67
N LEU A 9 -3.23 13.09 20.09
CA LEU A 9 -4.51 12.46 19.74
C LEU A 9 -4.79 12.53 18.23
N CYS A 10 -4.55 13.69 17.60
CA CYS A 10 -4.67 13.85 16.15
C CYS A 10 -3.71 12.90 15.43
N LYS A 11 -2.45 12.83 15.87
CA LYS A 11 -1.46 11.95 15.26
C LYS A 11 -1.84 10.48 15.35
N ILE A 12 -2.29 10.02 16.52
CA ILE A 12 -2.78 8.65 16.72
C ILE A 12 -3.94 8.36 15.77
N THR A 13 -4.88 9.29 15.61
CA THR A 13 -6.00 9.14 14.66
C THR A 13 -5.52 8.91 13.23
N PHE A 14 -4.57 9.71 12.74
CA PHE A 14 -3.99 9.54 11.40
C PHE A 14 -3.22 8.22 11.25
N ILE A 15 -2.48 7.80 12.29
CA ILE A 15 -1.81 6.49 12.31
C ILE A 15 -2.83 5.35 12.16
N LEU A 16 -3.95 5.40 12.89
CA LEU A 16 -5.01 4.39 12.80
C LEU A 16 -5.66 4.35 11.41
N ILE A 17 -5.87 5.51 10.79
CA ILE A 17 -6.37 5.59 9.40
C ILE A 17 -5.38 4.94 8.43
N ASP A 18 -4.09 5.25 8.55
CA ASP A 18 -3.03 4.67 7.70
C ASP A 18 -2.94 3.15 7.88
N MET A 19 -3.08 2.64 9.11
CA MET A 19 -3.11 1.20 9.39
C MET A 19 -4.27 0.52 8.67
N GLN A 20 -5.47 1.10 8.75
CA GLN A 20 -6.65 0.56 8.06
C GLN A 20 -6.51 0.62 6.53
N CYS A 21 -5.95 1.71 6.01
CA CYS A 21 -5.66 1.86 4.58
C CYS A 21 -4.69 0.77 4.09
N MET A 22 -3.59 0.57 4.82
CA MET A 22 -2.61 -0.46 4.51
C MET A 22 -3.23 -1.86 4.55
N HIS A 23 -4.11 -2.14 5.51
CA HIS A 23 -4.82 -3.41 5.56
C HIS A 23 -5.68 -3.64 4.31
N ILE A 24 -6.49 -2.66 3.92
CA ILE A 24 -7.41 -2.77 2.79
C ILE A 24 -6.64 -2.95 1.48
N ILE A 25 -5.57 -2.18 1.27
CA ILE A 25 -4.80 -2.21 0.02
C ILE A 25 -4.02 -3.51 -0.13
N ALA A 26 -3.44 -4.01 0.95
CA ALA A 26 -2.60 -5.22 0.96
C ALA A 26 -3.42 -6.52 1.06
N THR A 27 -4.74 -6.44 1.26
CA THR A 27 -5.60 -7.63 1.37
C THR A 27 -6.40 -7.80 0.07
N PRO A 28 -6.28 -8.95 -0.62
CA PRO A 28 -7.08 -9.22 -1.80
C PRO A 28 -8.56 -9.41 -1.39
N PRO A 29 -9.52 -8.84 -2.14
CA PRO A 29 -10.95 -8.97 -1.82
C PRO A 29 -11.49 -10.37 -2.12
N ASN A 30 -10.85 -11.11 -3.02
CA ASN A 30 -11.23 -12.46 -3.43
C ASN A 30 -10.04 -13.42 -3.27
N PRO A 31 -10.29 -14.71 -3.00
CA PRO A 31 -9.24 -15.72 -2.99
C PRO A 31 -8.60 -15.85 -4.39
N PRO A 32 -7.35 -16.36 -4.47
CA PRO A 32 -6.74 -16.66 -5.76
C PRO A 32 -7.58 -17.70 -6.51
N PRO A 33 -7.77 -17.55 -7.83
CA PRO A 33 -8.58 -18.48 -8.60
C PRO A 33 -7.90 -19.86 -8.72
N ASP A 34 -8.71 -20.91 -8.70
CA ASP A 34 -8.24 -22.28 -8.93
C ASP A 34 -7.67 -22.37 -10.35
N PRO A 35 -6.49 -22.99 -10.55
CA PRO A 35 -5.94 -23.25 -11.88
C PRO A 35 -6.94 -23.85 -12.87
N LYS A 36 -7.92 -24.64 -12.41
CA LYS A 36 -8.94 -25.28 -13.26
C LYS A 36 -9.95 -24.29 -13.84
N ASP A 37 -10.18 -23.16 -13.17
CA ASP A 37 -11.17 -22.15 -13.57
C ASP A 37 -10.57 -21.06 -14.48
N CYS A 38 -9.28 -21.17 -14.78
CA CYS A 38 -8.52 -20.20 -15.57
C CYS A 38 -8.40 -20.64 -17.04
N VAL A 39 -8.80 -19.78 -17.98
CA VAL A 39 -8.60 -20.01 -19.44
C VAL A 39 -7.13 -19.88 -19.80
N ILE A 40 -6.49 -18.83 -19.25
CA ILE A 40 -5.11 -18.46 -19.52
C ILE A 40 -4.43 -18.42 -18.17
N PHE A 41 -3.65 -19.46 -17.91
CA PHE A 41 -2.66 -19.55 -16.84
C PHE A 41 -1.30 -19.41 -17.50
N VAL A 42 -0.50 -18.41 -17.10
CA VAL A 42 0.76 -18.11 -17.79
C VAL A 42 1.91 -18.48 -16.87
N PRO A 43 2.32 -19.77 -16.82
CA PRO A 43 3.32 -20.25 -15.88
C PRO A 43 4.68 -19.63 -16.20
N ASP A 44 4.94 -18.48 -15.60
CA ASP A 44 6.22 -17.78 -15.67
C ASP A 44 6.81 -17.75 -14.25
N TRP A 45 8.14 -17.71 -14.12
CA TRP A 45 8.78 -17.50 -12.81
C TRP A 45 8.33 -16.17 -12.20
N ARG A 46 8.02 -15.19 -13.05
CA ARG A 46 7.34 -13.94 -12.70
C ARG A 46 5.95 -14.20 -12.13
N GLU A 47 5.20 -15.17 -12.64
CA GLU A 47 3.87 -15.54 -12.13
C GLU A 47 3.95 -16.21 -10.76
N ARG A 48 5.01 -16.98 -10.45
CA ARG A 48 5.29 -17.41 -9.05
C ARG A 48 5.53 -16.22 -8.15
N PHE A 49 6.29 -15.21 -8.60
CA PHE A 49 6.48 -13.95 -7.87
C PHE A 49 5.20 -13.10 -7.79
N LEU A 50 4.30 -13.16 -8.78
CA LEU A 50 3.04 -12.42 -8.83
C LEU A 50 1.90 -13.08 -8.05
N ARG A 51 1.77 -14.42 -8.07
CA ARG A 51 1.02 -15.18 -7.05
C ARG A 51 1.64 -14.95 -5.68
N SER A 52 2.96 -14.72 -5.64
CA SER A 52 3.61 -14.25 -4.43
C SER A 52 3.15 -12.87 -4.03
N LEU A 53 2.65 -11.94 -4.86
CA LEU A 53 2.32 -10.55 -4.43
C LEU A 53 1.51 -10.47 -3.13
N ALA A 54 0.67 -11.46 -2.83
CA ALA A 54 0.02 -11.61 -1.53
C ALA A 54 1.02 -11.67 -0.36
N TRP A 55 2.13 -12.40 -0.49
CA TRP A 55 3.22 -12.52 0.48
C TRP A 55 4.02 -11.22 0.69
N PRO A 56 4.59 -10.52 -0.32
CA PRO A 56 5.10 -9.16 -0.15
C PRO A 56 4.07 -8.22 0.46
N SER A 57 2.80 -8.29 0.06
CA SER A 57 1.74 -7.48 0.69
C SER A 57 1.57 -7.80 2.19
N VAL A 58 1.64 -9.07 2.59
CA VAL A 58 1.62 -9.48 4.00
C VAL A 58 2.85 -8.97 4.73
N VAL A 59 4.05 -9.10 4.16
CA VAL A 59 5.31 -8.66 4.79
C VAL A 59 5.33 -7.13 4.95
N LEU A 60 5.03 -6.39 3.89
CA LEU A 60 4.93 -4.93 3.91
C LEU A 60 3.91 -4.47 4.96
N ARG A 61 2.73 -5.12 4.99
CA ARG A 61 1.68 -4.84 5.98
C ARG A 61 2.19 -5.11 7.40
N SER A 62 2.82 -6.25 7.66
CA SER A 62 3.32 -6.61 8.98
C SER A 62 4.37 -5.64 9.49
N ILE A 63 5.33 -5.24 8.64
CA ILE A 63 6.35 -4.24 8.98
C ILE A 63 5.68 -2.90 9.27
N SER A 64 4.79 -2.42 8.38
CA SER A 64 4.08 -1.15 8.58
C SER A 64 3.20 -1.17 9.83
N TYR A 65 2.52 -2.26 10.14
CA TYR A 65 1.72 -2.39 11.36
C TYR A 65 2.59 -2.32 12.61
N THR A 66 3.69 -3.08 12.62
CA THR A 66 4.62 -3.11 13.75
C THR A 66 5.19 -1.72 14.02
N ALA A 67 5.61 -1.01 12.97
CA ALA A 67 6.06 0.38 13.06
C ALA A 67 4.96 1.30 13.62
N ASN A 68 3.76 1.30 13.05
CA ASN A 68 2.68 2.16 13.54
C ASN A 68 2.28 1.87 15.00
N VAL A 69 2.27 0.60 15.43
CA VAL A 69 2.01 0.23 16.84
C VAL A 69 3.10 0.76 17.76
N LEU A 70 4.37 0.58 17.39
CA LEU A 70 5.49 1.09 18.18
C LEU A 70 5.45 2.61 18.31
N GLU A 71 5.10 3.32 17.25
CA GLU A 71 4.93 4.77 17.31
C GLU A 71 3.81 5.19 18.27
N ILE A 72 2.66 4.52 18.25
CA ILE A 72 1.58 4.78 19.23
C ILE A 72 2.08 4.54 20.65
N LEU A 73 2.83 3.45 20.89
CA LEU A 73 3.42 3.17 22.20
C LEU A 73 4.40 4.26 22.64
N PHE A 74 5.23 4.79 21.74
CA PHE A 74 6.13 5.89 22.06
C PHE A 74 5.40 7.20 22.36
N ILE A 75 4.34 7.51 21.62
CA ILE A 75 3.50 8.69 21.90
C ILE A 75 2.86 8.56 23.28
N LEU A 76 2.28 7.40 23.60
CA LEU A 76 1.67 7.15 24.91
C LEU A 76 2.70 7.18 26.05
N ALA A 77 3.88 6.59 25.86
CA ALA A 77 4.95 6.60 26.85
C ALA A 77 5.41 8.02 27.19
N ALA A 78 5.44 8.90 26.19
CA ALA A 78 5.84 10.29 26.38
C ALA A 78 4.79 11.16 27.08
N GLU A 79 3.50 10.89 26.86
CA GLU A 79 2.39 11.57 27.55
C GLU A 79 2.27 11.11 29.02
N TYR A 80 2.70 9.88 29.33
CA TYR A 80 2.65 9.30 30.68
C TYR A 80 4.04 8.85 31.18
N PRO A 81 5.01 9.75 31.41
CA PRO A 81 6.38 9.40 31.78
C PRO A 81 6.51 8.82 33.20
N ALA A 82 5.47 8.92 34.04
CA ALA A 82 5.50 8.48 35.45
C ALA A 82 5.19 6.98 35.65
N SER A 83 4.88 6.22 34.59
CA SER A 83 4.64 4.78 34.70
C SER A 83 5.96 3.99 34.57
N ASN A 84 6.20 2.99 35.43
CA ASN A 84 7.41 2.15 35.36
C ASN A 84 7.77 1.63 33.94
N PRO A 85 6.82 1.18 33.09
CA PRO A 85 7.16 0.74 31.73
C PRO A 85 7.53 1.88 30.78
N SER A 86 6.97 3.10 30.94
CA SER A 86 7.31 4.23 30.07
C SER A 86 8.72 4.74 30.35
N VAL A 87 9.16 4.77 31.61
CA VAL A 87 10.53 5.16 31.99
C VAL A 87 11.57 4.25 31.33
N LEU A 88 11.35 2.92 31.33
CA LEU A 88 12.28 1.96 30.73
C LEU A 88 12.37 2.10 29.19
N LEU A 89 11.23 2.32 28.53
CA LEU A 89 11.16 2.55 27.08
C LEU A 89 11.81 3.89 26.68
N LEU A 90 11.60 4.94 27.46
CA LEU A 90 12.16 6.27 27.21
C LEU A 90 13.68 6.32 27.43
N HIS A 91 14.22 5.60 28.42
CA HIS A 91 15.66 5.57 28.68
C HIS A 91 16.47 4.91 27.55
N TRP A 92 15.92 3.91 26.86
CA TRP A 92 16.59 3.27 25.73
C TRP A 92 16.45 4.03 24.41
N HIS A 93 15.41 4.84 24.24
CA HIS A 93 15.06 5.45 22.94
C HIS A 93 14.68 6.93 23.02
N PHE A 94 15.30 7.69 23.94
CA PHE A 94 15.03 9.10 24.20
C PHE A 94 14.93 9.98 22.94
N PHE A 95 15.88 9.85 22.01
CA PHE A 95 15.88 10.61 20.75
C PHE A 95 14.73 10.22 19.81
N THR A 96 14.31 8.96 19.80
CA THR A 96 13.20 8.48 18.94
C THR A 96 11.88 9.08 19.42
N THR A 97 11.67 9.12 20.73
CA THR A 97 10.49 9.71 21.35
C THR A 97 10.32 11.19 21.00
N ILE A 98 11.40 11.98 21.04
CA ILE A 98 11.37 13.42 20.69
C ILE A 98 10.96 13.61 19.22
N THR A 99 11.48 12.78 18.32
CA THR A 99 11.12 12.86 16.90
C THR A 99 9.66 12.51 16.65
N CYS A 100 9.09 11.54 17.38
CA CYS A 100 7.69 11.10 17.25
C CYS A 100 6.67 12.16 17.71
N ILE A 101 7.06 13.17 18.48
CA ILE A 101 6.13 14.21 18.99
C ILE A 101 6.38 15.55 18.29
N SER A 102 7.44 15.63 17.48
CA SER A 102 7.78 16.84 16.75
C SER A 102 6.62 17.28 15.81
N PRO A 103 6.36 18.58 15.66
CA PRO A 103 5.38 19.08 14.69
C PRO A 103 5.68 18.65 13.25
N ALA A 104 6.96 18.42 12.93
CA ALA A 104 7.38 17.86 11.64
C ALA A 104 6.86 16.43 11.42
N SER A 105 6.85 15.61 12.47
CA SER A 105 6.32 14.24 12.40
C SER A 105 4.79 14.22 12.23
N LEU A 106 4.06 15.20 12.78
CA LEU A 106 2.62 15.33 12.54
C LEU A 106 2.34 15.76 11.09
N ARG A 107 3.11 16.71 10.54
CA ARG A 107 2.96 17.15 9.14
C ARG A 107 3.20 16.02 8.15
N THR A 108 4.27 15.24 8.36
CA THR A 108 4.57 14.07 7.51
C THR A 108 3.47 13.02 7.61
N ARG A 109 2.91 12.81 8.80
CA ARG A 109 1.77 11.90 9.02
C ARG A 109 0.48 12.37 8.34
N ILE A 110 0.18 13.67 8.38
CA ILE A 110 -0.96 14.22 7.63
C ILE A 110 -0.75 14.01 6.12
N LEU A 111 0.44 14.31 5.62
CA LEU A 111 0.76 14.14 4.20
C LEU A 111 0.72 12.68 3.77
N SER A 112 1.17 11.74 4.61
CA SER A 112 1.04 10.31 4.32
C SER A 112 -0.42 9.91 4.20
N THR A 113 -1.27 10.32 5.16
CA THR A 113 -2.70 10.01 5.10
C THR A 113 -3.40 10.64 3.89
N LEU A 114 -3.02 11.87 3.51
CA LEU A 114 -3.54 12.52 2.30
C LEU A 114 -3.18 11.77 1.01
N LEU A 115 -2.13 10.95 1.01
CA LEU A 115 -1.76 10.09 -0.11
C LEU A 115 -2.41 8.70 -0.02
N THR A 116 -2.36 8.06 1.15
CA THR A 116 -2.85 6.68 1.35
C THR A 116 -4.37 6.57 1.32
N LEU A 117 -5.10 7.55 1.87
CA LEU A 117 -6.54 7.49 1.97
C LEU A 117 -7.22 7.58 0.59
N PRO A 118 -6.94 8.57 -0.28
CA PRO A 118 -7.51 8.61 -1.62
C PRO A 118 -7.09 7.40 -2.47
N ALA A 119 -5.84 6.95 -2.33
CA ALA A 119 -5.36 5.72 -2.96
C ALA A 119 -6.21 4.51 -2.55
N THR A 120 -6.52 4.37 -1.25
CA THR A 120 -7.35 3.29 -0.73
C THR A 120 -8.78 3.37 -1.25
N LEU A 121 -9.35 4.57 -1.29
CA LEU A 121 -10.70 4.78 -1.82
C LEU A 121 -10.78 4.42 -3.32
N LEU A 122 -9.78 4.81 -4.11
CA LEU A 122 -9.68 4.43 -5.52
C LEU A 122 -9.54 2.91 -5.66
N ARG A 123 -8.72 2.27 -4.83
CA ARG A 123 -8.56 0.81 -4.81
C ARG A 123 -9.86 0.09 -4.46
N LEU A 124 -10.60 0.59 -3.46
CA LEU A 124 -11.91 0.07 -3.09
C LEU A 124 -12.93 0.23 -4.21
N TRP A 125 -12.91 1.35 -4.92
CA TRP A 125 -13.74 1.54 -6.11
C TRP A 125 -13.41 0.49 -7.18
N CYS A 126 -12.13 0.23 -7.43
CA CYS A 126 -11.69 -0.83 -8.34
C CYS A 126 -12.17 -2.22 -7.88
N TYR A 127 -12.07 -2.54 -6.59
CA TYR A 127 -12.55 -3.81 -6.02
C TYR A 127 -14.05 -3.99 -6.24
N ARG A 128 -14.84 -2.94 -6.00
CA ARG A 128 -16.29 -2.96 -6.20
C ARG A 128 -16.67 -3.08 -7.68
N THR A 129 -15.95 -2.38 -8.56
CA THR A 129 -16.24 -2.38 -9.99
C THR A 129 -15.87 -3.68 -10.69
N LEU A 130 -14.74 -4.31 -10.33
CA LEU A 130 -14.37 -5.63 -10.88
C LEU A 130 -15.06 -6.80 -10.13
N GLY A 131 -15.48 -6.61 -8.88
CA GLY A 131 -16.15 -7.64 -8.09
C GLY A 131 -15.33 -8.93 -8.02
N SER A 132 -15.95 -10.07 -8.34
CA SER A 132 -15.31 -11.40 -8.34
C SER A 132 -14.17 -11.56 -9.35
N GLN A 133 -14.07 -10.68 -10.35
CA GLN A 133 -13.00 -10.70 -11.34
C GLN A 133 -11.69 -10.10 -10.81
N PHE A 134 -11.73 -9.40 -9.67
CA PHE A 134 -10.54 -8.80 -9.08
C PHE A 134 -9.68 -9.87 -8.39
N THR A 135 -8.46 -10.09 -8.88
CA THR A 135 -7.49 -11.00 -8.24
C THR A 135 -6.08 -10.39 -8.30
N PHE A 136 -5.21 -10.75 -7.35
CA PHE A 136 -3.80 -10.32 -7.40
C PHE A 136 -2.99 -11.14 -8.42
N SER A 137 -3.53 -12.28 -8.87
CA SER A 137 -2.90 -13.14 -9.89
C SER A 137 -3.22 -12.62 -11.30
N LEU A 138 -2.32 -12.88 -12.25
CA LEU A 138 -2.55 -12.57 -13.67
C LEU A 138 -3.31 -13.75 -14.31
N SER A 139 -4.60 -13.84 -14.06
CA SER A 139 -5.42 -14.97 -14.52
C SER A 139 -6.73 -14.49 -15.11
N LEU A 140 -7.08 -15.00 -16.29
CA LEU A 140 -8.40 -14.82 -16.88
C LEU A 140 -9.29 -16.03 -16.56
N GLN A 141 -10.38 -15.77 -15.85
CA GLN A 141 -11.43 -16.76 -15.56
C GLN A 141 -12.31 -16.98 -16.81
N HIS A 142 -12.96 -18.15 -16.90
CA HIS A 142 -13.87 -18.46 -18.03
C HIS A 142 -14.96 -17.40 -18.26
N ALA A 143 -15.55 -16.88 -17.17
CA ALA A 143 -16.63 -15.88 -17.21
C ALA A 143 -16.14 -14.42 -17.12
N HIS A 144 -14.84 -14.16 -17.36
CA HIS A 144 -14.28 -12.80 -17.27
C HIS A 144 -14.88 -11.89 -18.34
N LYS A 145 -15.42 -10.74 -17.92
CA LYS A 145 -15.98 -9.69 -18.79
C LYS A 145 -15.05 -8.47 -18.82
N LEU A 146 -15.00 -7.76 -19.95
CA LEU A 146 -14.25 -6.51 -20.04
C LEU A 146 -15.04 -5.39 -19.34
N VAL A 147 -14.52 -4.89 -18.22
CA VAL A 147 -15.15 -3.82 -17.44
C VAL A 147 -14.63 -2.46 -17.90
N ARG A 148 -15.54 -1.61 -18.38
CA ARG A 148 -15.23 -0.30 -19.01
C ARG A 148 -15.81 0.91 -18.27
N HIS A 149 -16.43 0.70 -17.11
CA HIS A 149 -17.09 1.75 -16.33
C HIS A 149 -16.37 1.97 -14.98
N GLY A 150 -16.81 3.00 -14.24
CA GLY A 150 -16.17 3.38 -12.99
C GLY A 150 -14.75 3.90 -13.22
N PRO A 151 -13.74 3.47 -12.43
CA PRO A 151 -12.38 3.98 -12.59
C PRO A 151 -11.73 3.52 -13.91
N TYR A 152 -12.22 2.42 -14.50
CA TYR A 152 -11.74 1.87 -15.78
C TYR A 152 -12.20 2.66 -17.02
N ALA A 153 -13.08 3.65 -16.83
CA ALA A 153 -13.45 4.59 -17.88
C ALA A 153 -12.40 5.70 -18.09
N PHE A 154 -11.48 5.88 -17.13
CA PHE A 154 -10.50 6.97 -17.16
C PHE A 154 -9.08 6.49 -17.48
N VAL A 155 -8.69 5.34 -16.93
CA VAL A 155 -7.41 4.68 -17.19
C VAL A 155 -7.61 3.17 -17.21
N ARG A 156 -6.74 2.44 -17.89
CA ARG A 156 -6.88 0.98 -18.06
C ARG A 156 -6.54 0.20 -16.79
N HIS A 157 -5.61 0.69 -15.96
CA HIS A 157 -5.12 0.00 -14.76
C HIS A 157 -5.19 0.88 -13.48
N PRO A 158 -6.36 1.43 -13.12
CA PRO A 158 -6.51 2.38 -12.00
C PRO A 158 -6.12 1.78 -10.65
N SER A 159 -6.32 0.47 -10.53
CA SER A 159 -5.95 -0.35 -9.38
C SER A 159 -4.44 -0.34 -9.10
N TYR A 160 -3.61 -0.24 -10.14
CA TYR A 160 -2.15 -0.18 -10.00
C TYR A 160 -1.69 1.22 -9.63
N SER A 161 -2.30 2.26 -10.19
CA SER A 161 -2.06 3.65 -9.78
C SER A 161 -2.37 3.86 -8.30
N ALA A 162 -3.47 3.29 -7.82
CA ALA A 162 -3.82 3.28 -6.39
C ALA A 162 -2.75 2.57 -5.54
N MET A 163 -2.25 1.42 -5.97
CA MET A 163 -1.20 0.69 -5.25
C MET A 163 0.11 1.51 -5.18
N ILE A 164 0.55 2.08 -6.30
CA ILE A 164 1.77 2.89 -6.37
C ILE A 164 1.67 4.11 -5.45
N LEU A 165 0.55 4.83 -5.49
CA LEU A 165 0.31 5.99 -4.65
C LEU A 165 0.31 5.64 -3.15
N SER A 166 -0.30 4.51 -2.79
CA SER A 166 -0.30 4.02 -1.42
C SER A 166 1.08 3.60 -0.93
N VAL A 167 1.91 2.99 -1.78
CA VAL A 167 3.29 2.66 -1.43
C VAL A 167 4.08 3.94 -1.13
N GLY A 168 3.92 4.98 -1.95
CA GLY A 168 4.53 6.29 -1.68
C GLY A 168 4.08 6.91 -0.36
N GLY A 169 2.77 6.88 -0.08
CA GLY A 169 2.23 7.36 1.20
C GLY A 169 2.73 6.57 2.41
N ALA A 170 2.79 5.24 2.32
CA ALA A 170 3.31 4.38 3.38
C ALA A 170 4.82 4.58 3.63
N TRP A 171 5.60 4.82 2.57
CA TRP A 171 7.00 5.20 2.71
C TRP A 171 7.16 6.51 3.49
N LEU A 172 6.36 7.51 3.14
CA LEU A 172 6.39 8.81 3.80
C LEU A 172 6.04 8.68 5.29
N ALA A 173 5.01 7.91 5.63
CA ALA A 173 4.64 7.59 7.00
C ALA A 173 5.81 6.99 7.79
N LEU A 174 6.49 5.98 7.23
CA LEU A 174 7.61 5.32 7.89
C LEU A 174 8.82 6.25 8.07
N SER A 175 9.11 7.09 7.06
CA SER A 175 10.24 8.02 7.09
C SER A 175 10.06 9.20 8.05
N GLY A 176 8.82 9.66 8.27
CA GLY A 176 8.52 10.80 9.13
C GLY A 176 8.50 10.47 10.63
N SER A 177 8.23 9.21 10.95
CA SER A 177 8.06 8.71 12.32
C SER A 177 9.35 8.19 12.94
N TYR A 178 10.20 7.59 12.11
CA TYR A 178 11.52 7.10 12.48
C TYR A 178 12.52 7.88 11.66
N ALA A 179 12.76 9.14 12.05
CA ALA A 179 13.93 9.83 11.51
C ALA A 179 15.13 8.87 11.69
N PRO A 180 15.90 8.57 10.63
CA PRO A 180 17.08 7.72 10.78
C PRO A 180 17.87 8.31 11.94
N THR A 181 17.97 7.56 13.03
CA THR A 181 18.69 8.03 14.22
C THR A 181 20.01 8.55 13.71
N GLN A 182 20.36 9.78 14.07
CA GLN A 182 21.52 10.51 13.58
C GLN A 182 22.88 9.81 13.90
N CYS A 183 22.84 8.56 14.35
CA CYS A 183 23.95 7.70 14.72
C CYS A 183 23.85 6.37 13.93
N GLY A 184 24.32 6.36 12.69
CA GLY A 184 24.66 5.13 11.94
C GLY A 184 23.51 4.24 11.46
N VAL A 185 23.88 3.12 10.82
CA VAL A 185 22.97 2.06 10.37
C VAL A 185 22.43 1.35 11.62
N ASN A 186 21.23 1.72 12.06
CA ASN A 186 20.52 1.01 13.12
C ASN A 186 19.55 -0.02 12.52
N VAL A 187 19.00 -0.90 13.37
CA VAL A 187 18.04 -1.94 12.95
C VAL A 187 16.85 -1.33 12.18
N TRP A 188 16.38 -0.14 12.55
CA TRP A 188 15.26 0.54 11.88
C TRP A 188 15.59 0.98 10.46
N THR A 189 16.78 1.53 10.21
CA THR A 189 17.24 1.89 8.87
C THR A 189 17.32 0.65 7.97
N SER A 190 17.77 -0.49 8.51
CA SER A 190 17.77 -1.77 7.78
C SER A 190 16.36 -2.26 7.49
N VAL A 191 15.45 -2.21 8.47
CA VAL A 191 14.04 -2.61 8.29
C VAL A 191 13.34 -1.73 7.25
N MET A 192 13.58 -0.42 7.27
CA MET A 192 13.07 0.51 6.26
C MET A 192 13.67 0.23 4.88
N GLY A 193 14.97 -0.08 4.80
CA GLY A 193 15.62 -0.48 3.56
C GLY A 193 15.01 -1.75 2.95
N VAL A 194 14.75 -2.76 3.80
CA VAL A 194 14.07 -3.99 3.38
C VAL A 194 12.64 -3.70 2.92
N TRP A 195 11.90 -2.88 3.67
CA TRP A 195 10.55 -2.47 3.29
C TRP A 195 10.55 -1.75 1.92
N ALA A 196 11.45 -0.79 1.72
CA ALA A 196 11.57 -0.03 0.48
C ALA A 196 11.94 -0.93 -0.70
N LEU A 197 12.85 -1.89 -0.50
CA LEU A 197 13.26 -2.83 -1.52
C LEU A 197 12.10 -3.72 -1.94
N ILE A 198 11.35 -4.27 -0.98
CA ILE A 198 10.18 -5.11 -1.27
C ILE A 198 9.10 -4.27 -1.97
N ALA A 199 8.80 -3.07 -1.46
CA ALA A 199 7.79 -2.19 -2.05
C ALA A 199 8.17 -1.73 -3.47
N GLY A 200 9.45 -1.40 -3.69
CA GLY A 200 9.99 -1.07 -5.01
C GLY A 200 9.89 -2.25 -5.97
N ALA A 201 10.22 -3.46 -5.53
CA ALA A 201 10.07 -4.67 -6.33
C ALA A 201 8.60 -4.92 -6.71
N VAL A 202 7.65 -4.67 -5.80
CA VAL A 202 6.21 -4.72 -6.10
C VAL A 202 5.82 -3.71 -7.17
N VAL A 203 6.22 -2.44 -7.03
CA VAL A 203 5.91 -1.39 -8.01
C VAL A 203 6.49 -1.71 -9.38
N VAL A 204 7.77 -2.09 -9.46
CA VAL A 204 8.42 -2.49 -10.71
C VAL A 204 7.70 -3.69 -11.33
N SER A 205 7.34 -4.69 -10.52
CA SER A 205 6.60 -5.86 -11.00
C SER A 205 5.22 -5.50 -11.56
N LEU A 206 4.52 -4.51 -11.01
CA LEU A 206 3.22 -4.05 -11.53
C LEU A 206 3.40 -3.31 -12.86
N VAL A 207 4.39 -2.44 -12.98
CA VAL A 207 4.65 -1.68 -14.21
C VAL A 207 5.07 -2.60 -15.36
N LEU A 208 5.98 -3.54 -15.10
CA LEU A 208 6.41 -4.53 -16.10
C LEU A 208 5.30 -5.52 -16.49
N ARG A 209 4.24 -5.63 -15.68
CA ARG A 209 3.10 -6.52 -15.94
C ARG A 209 2.08 -5.89 -16.91
N LEU A 210 2.02 -4.56 -17.00
CA LEU A 210 1.04 -3.84 -17.80
C LEU A 210 0.95 -4.30 -19.27
N PRO A 211 2.06 -4.40 -20.04
CA PRO A 211 1.96 -4.74 -21.46
C PRO A 211 1.43 -6.15 -21.68
N ARG A 212 1.85 -7.09 -20.84
CA ARG A 212 1.42 -8.49 -20.92
C ARG A 212 -0.05 -8.66 -20.56
N GLU A 213 -0.52 -7.92 -19.55
CA GLU A 213 -1.93 -7.93 -19.17
C GLU A 213 -2.80 -7.35 -20.29
N ASP A 214 -2.35 -6.25 -20.91
CA ASP A 214 -2.98 -5.69 -22.11
C ASP A 214 -3.02 -6.68 -23.28
N GLU A 215 -1.92 -7.39 -23.57
CA GLU A 215 -1.85 -8.41 -24.63
C GLU A 215 -2.84 -9.55 -24.37
N ILE A 216 -2.94 -10.02 -23.13
CA ILE A 216 -3.87 -11.07 -22.73
C ILE A 216 -5.32 -10.60 -22.88
N LEU A 217 -5.63 -9.36 -22.47
CA LEU A 217 -6.95 -8.77 -22.66
C LEU A 217 -7.27 -8.58 -24.15
N ALA A 218 -6.31 -8.12 -24.96
CA ALA A 218 -6.46 -7.97 -26.40
C ALA A 218 -6.70 -9.32 -27.08
N ALA A 219 -5.96 -10.37 -26.71
CA ALA A 219 -6.15 -11.72 -27.25
C ALA A 219 -7.51 -12.32 -26.87
N ARG A 220 -8.04 -12.02 -25.68
CA ARG A 220 -9.33 -12.54 -25.20
C ARG A 220 -10.52 -11.80 -25.78
N PHE A 221 -10.50 -10.47 -25.77
CA PHE A 221 -11.65 -9.63 -26.10
C PHE A 221 -11.58 -9.02 -27.51
N GLY A 222 -10.44 -9.13 -28.19
CA GLY A 222 -10.26 -8.73 -29.58
C GLY A 222 -10.74 -7.30 -29.86
N ARG A 223 -11.80 -7.17 -30.67
CA ARG A 223 -12.35 -5.88 -31.11
C ARG A 223 -12.90 -5.04 -29.95
N GLU A 224 -13.52 -5.65 -28.95
CA GLU A 224 -14.08 -4.90 -27.81
C GLU A 224 -12.98 -4.19 -27.02
N TRP A 225 -11.84 -4.86 -26.84
CA TRP A 225 -10.68 -4.27 -26.21
C TRP A 225 -10.07 -3.17 -27.08
N ALA A 226 -10.03 -3.34 -28.41
CA ALA A 226 -9.42 -2.36 -29.30
C ALA A 226 -10.17 -1.02 -29.24
N VAL A 227 -11.50 -1.07 -29.32
CA VAL A 227 -12.37 0.11 -29.18
C VAL A 227 -12.17 0.75 -27.80
N TRP A 228 -12.17 -0.05 -26.73
CA TRP A 228 -11.98 0.49 -25.38
C TRP A 228 -10.59 1.11 -25.17
N ARG A 229 -9.52 0.54 -25.75
CA ARG A 229 -8.18 1.13 -25.67
C ARG A 229 -8.11 2.48 -26.40
N GLU A 230 -8.82 2.64 -27.51
CA GLU A 230 -8.90 3.92 -28.20
C GLU A 230 -9.66 4.97 -27.37
N GLU A 231 -10.76 4.57 -26.71
CA GLU A 231 -11.51 5.45 -25.79
C GLU A 231 -10.70 5.81 -24.54
N VAL A 232 -9.90 4.88 -24.03
CA VAL A 232 -9.11 5.00 -22.80
C VAL A 232 -7.62 4.75 -23.10
N PRO A 233 -6.91 5.74 -23.70
CA PRO A 233 -5.53 5.54 -24.14
C PRO A 233 -4.55 5.38 -22.97
N TRP A 234 -4.87 5.94 -21.81
CA TRP A 234 -3.99 5.98 -20.64
C TRP A 234 -3.99 4.66 -19.86
N SER A 235 -2.81 4.21 -19.47
CA SER A 235 -2.58 2.96 -18.73
C SER A 235 -2.71 3.18 -17.23
N LEU A 236 -2.02 4.18 -16.67
CA LEU A 236 -1.92 4.43 -15.22
C LEU A 236 -2.36 5.84 -14.83
N VAL A 237 -1.85 6.86 -15.53
CA VAL A 237 -2.03 8.28 -15.18
C VAL A 237 -2.63 9.00 -16.37
N PRO A 238 -3.83 9.61 -16.22
CA PRO A 238 -4.44 10.37 -17.30
C PRO A 238 -3.49 11.46 -17.81
N GLY A 239 -3.30 11.54 -19.13
CA GLY A 239 -2.48 12.56 -19.78
C GLY A 239 -0.96 12.31 -19.76
N VAL A 240 -0.48 11.24 -19.12
CA VAL A 240 0.96 10.94 -19.05
C VAL A 240 1.28 9.56 -19.62
N PHE A 241 0.64 8.53 -19.08
CA PHE A 241 0.99 7.13 -19.37
C PHE A 241 -0.16 6.18 -19.10
#